data_AF-A0A973M547-F1
#
_entry.id   AF-A0A973M547-F1
#
_cell.length_a   1.000
_cell.length_b   1.000
_cell.length_c   1.000
_cell.angle_alpha   90.00
_cell.angle_beta   90.00
_cell.angle_gamma   90.00
#
_symmetry.space_group_name_H-M   'P 1'
#
loop_
_entity.id
_entity.type
_entity.pdbx_description
1 polymer ?
#
loop_
_entity_poly.entity_id
_entity_poly.type
_entity_poly.pdbx_seq_one_letter_code
_entity_poly.pdbx_strand_id
1 'polypeptide(L)' 'MIVAFSVSPSGERPAEAGHAPSDVPSDSVHEAVAAAVKIVRESGLPNRTSSMFTEIEGEWDEVMDVVK' A
#
# COMPACT_ATOMS: atom_id res chain seq x y z
N MET A 1 11.97 8.64 -13.70
CA MET A 1 10.63 8.46 -14.32
C MET A 1 9.55 8.49 -13.25
N ILE A 2 8.27 8.66 -13.61
CA ILE A 2 7.15 8.58 -12.65
C ILE A 2 6.29 7.35 -12.97
N VAL A 3 5.97 6.56 -11.93
CA VAL A 3 4.96 5.49 -11.98
C VAL A 3 3.83 5.83 -11.02
N ALA A 4 2.60 5.78 -11.52
CA ALA A 4 1.40 5.85 -10.70
C ALA A 4 0.74 4.48 -10.65
N PHE A 5 0.48 3.97 -9.45
CA PHE A 5 -0.18 2.68 -9.25
C PHE A 5 -1.26 2.75 -8.17
N SER A 6 -2.15 1.76 -8.18
CA SER A 6 -3.22 1.59 -7.19
C SER A 6 -3.22 0.13 -6.74
N VAL A 7 -3.47 -0.10 -5.46
CA VAL A 7 -3.59 -1.44 -4.89
C VAL A 7 -5.05 -1.70 -4.56
N SER A 8 -5.58 -2.84 -5.03
CA SER A 8 -6.94 -3.29 -4.76
C SER A 8 -6.86 -4.66 -4.08
N PRO A 9 -6.63 -4.70 -2.76
CA PRO A 9 -6.50 -5.95 -2.02
C PRO A 9 -7.79 -6.77 -2.15
N SER A 10 -7.64 -8.06 -2.40
CA SER A 10 -8.72 -9.03 -2.34
C SER A 10 -8.24 -10.21 -1.48
N GLY A 11 -9.08 -10.69 -0.56
CA GLY A 11 -8.73 -11.80 0.33
C GLY A 11 -9.38 -11.70 1.71
N GLU A 12 -9.50 -12.86 2.37
CA GLU A 12 -9.88 -12.96 3.78
C GLU A 12 -8.74 -12.46 4.68
N ARG A 13 -9.09 -11.84 5.81
CA ARG A 13 -8.15 -11.39 6.84
C ARG A 13 -7.23 -12.56 7.25
N PRO A 14 -5.90 -12.37 7.33
CA PRO A 14 -5.00 -13.40 7.84
C PRO A 14 -5.44 -13.88 9.22
N ALA A 15 -5.54 -15.21 9.41
CA ALA A 15 -6.05 -15.82 10.65
C ALA A 15 -5.23 -15.45 11.91
N GLU A 16 -3.97 -15.06 11.72
CA GLU A 16 -3.05 -14.60 12.78
C GLU A 16 -3.19 -13.12 13.16
N ALA A 17 -3.97 -12.31 12.45
CA ALA A 17 -4.31 -10.95 12.87
C ALA A 17 -5.29 -11.05 14.04
N GLY A 18 -4.73 -11.15 15.25
CA GLY A 18 -5.47 -11.25 16.50
C GLY A 18 -6.63 -10.24 16.58
N HIS A 19 -7.68 -10.63 17.30
CA HIS A 19 -8.95 -9.94 17.46
C HIS A 19 -8.84 -8.41 17.31
N ALA A 20 -9.15 -7.91 16.11
CA ALA A 20 -9.37 -6.48 15.92
C ALA A 20 -10.45 -6.05 16.93
N PRO A 21 -10.38 -4.83 17.50
CA PRO A 21 -11.48 -4.31 18.30
C PRO A 21 -12.78 -4.48 17.51
N SER A 22 -13.86 -4.87 18.21
CA SER A 22 -15.16 -5.27 17.65
C SER A 22 -15.82 -4.26 16.70
N ASP A 23 -15.24 -3.06 16.55
CA ASP A 23 -15.77 -1.92 15.82
C ASP A 23 -15.14 -1.76 14.42
N VAL A 24 -14.19 -2.64 14.02
CA VAL A 24 -13.62 -2.62 12.66
C VAL A 24 -14.43 -3.57 11.76
N PRO A 25 -15.09 -3.06 10.69
CA PRO A 25 -15.84 -3.92 9.78
C PRO A 25 -14.93 -5.02 9.20
N SER A 26 -15.45 -6.25 9.11
CA SER A 26 -14.75 -7.41 8.54
C SER A 26 -14.23 -7.16 7.11
N ASP A 27 -14.89 -6.25 6.39
CA ASP A 27 -14.69 -6.01 4.96
C ASP A 27 -13.82 -4.77 4.68
N SER A 28 -13.20 -4.19 5.72
CA SER A 28 -12.37 -3.01 5.55
C SER A 28 -10.95 -3.36 5.11
N VAL A 29 -10.50 -2.79 4.00
CA VAL A 29 -9.17 -3.05 3.40
C VAL A 29 -8.08 -2.05 3.79
N HIS A 30 -8.38 -1.15 4.73
CA HIS A 30 -7.51 -0.03 5.08
C HIS A 30 -6.14 -0.47 5.64
N GLU A 31 -6.07 -1.58 6.38
CA GLU A 31 -4.79 -2.10 6.89
C GLU A 31 -3.85 -2.52 5.76
N ALA A 32 -4.36 -3.25 4.77
CA ALA A 32 -3.58 -3.68 3.60
C ALA A 32 -3.11 -2.47 2.76
N VAL A 33 -3.99 -1.47 2.57
CA VAL A 33 -3.63 -0.24 1.87
C VAL A 33 -2.58 0.55 2.66
N ALA A 34 -2.72 0.65 3.99
CA ALA A 34 -1.76 1.34 4.85
C ALA A 34 -0.38 0.67 4.82
N ALA A 35 -0.33 -0.67 4.79
CA ALA A 35 0.92 -1.42 4.65
C ALA A 35 1.62 -1.10 3.31
N ALA A 36 0.88 -1.09 2.20
CA ALA A 36 1.45 -0.73 0.90
C ALA A 36 1.99 0.71 0.89
N VAL A 37 1.23 1.68 1.42
CA VAL A 37 1.68 3.08 1.51
C VAL A 37 2.90 3.24 2.41
N LYS A 38 3.01 2.43 3.47
CA LYS A 38 4.19 2.42 4.35
C LYS A 38 5.45 2.00 3.59
N ILE A 39 5.39 0.92 2.80
CA ILE A 39 6.50 0.46 1.96
C ILE A 39 6.98 1.58 1.02
N VAL A 40 6.04 2.27 0.36
CA VAL A 40 6.39 3.40 -0.53
C VAL A 40 7.12 4.52 0.22
N ARG A 41 6.66 4.87 1.41
CA ARG A 41 7.30 5.93 2.22
C ARG A 41 8.69 5.52 2.73
N GLU A 42 8.86 4.25 3.07
CA GLU A 42 10.14 3.69 3.53
C GLU A 42 11.18 3.56 2.42
N SER A 43 10.77 3.61 1.14
CA SER A 43 11.68 3.57 -0.02
C SER A 43 12.66 4.75 -0.09
N GLY A 44 12.33 5.89 0.52
CA GLY A 44 13.10 7.13 0.43
C GLY A 44 12.98 7.86 -0.91
N LEU A 45 12.25 7.31 -1.89
CA LEU A 45 12.00 7.95 -3.18
C LEU A 45 10.94 9.06 -3.05
N PRO A 46 11.02 10.14 -3.86
CA PRO A 46 9.94 11.11 -3.96
C PRO A 46 8.63 10.42 -4.33
N ASN A 47 7.61 10.64 -3.51
CA ASN A 47 6.31 10.00 -3.68
C ASN A 47 5.17 10.94 -3.32
N ARG A 48 4.00 10.67 -3.91
CA ARG A 48 2.76 11.39 -3.64
C ARG A 48 1.58 10.42 -3.62
N THR A 49 0.83 10.40 -2.51
CA THR A 49 -0.42 9.64 -2.41
C THR A 49 -1.63 10.56 -2.59
N SER A 50 -2.56 10.14 -3.44
CA SER A 50 -3.86 10.78 -3.67
C SER A 50 -5.00 9.83 -3.30
N SER A 51 -6.24 10.23 -3.56
CA SER A 51 -7.42 9.37 -3.31
C SER A 51 -7.47 8.13 -4.21
N MET A 52 -6.83 8.13 -5.38
CA MET A 52 -6.92 7.05 -6.37
C MET A 52 -5.60 6.33 -6.64
N PHE A 53 -4.47 7.04 -6.46
CA PHE A 53 -3.15 6.55 -6.85
C PHE A 53 -2.06 6.92 -5.84
N THR A 54 -1.01 6.12 -5.83
CA THR A 54 0.31 6.49 -5.30
C THR A 54 1.29 6.63 -6.45
N GLU A 55 1.95 7.78 -6.50
CA GLU A 55 2.98 8.14 -7.47
C GLU A 55 4.36 7.96 -6.81
N ILE A 56 5.32 7.35 -7.53
CA ILE A 56 6.73 7.24 -7.15
C ILE A 56 7.60 7.74 -8.29
N GLU A 57 8.61 8.55 -7.98
CA GLU A 57 9.58 9.07 -8.93
C GLU A 57 10.99 8.52 -8.63
N GLY A 58 11.67 8.00 -9.65
CA GLY A 58 13.02 7.45 -9.53
C GLY A 58 13.49 6.76 -10.81
N GLU A 59 14.62 6.05 -10.74
CA GLU A 59 15.05 5.19 -11.85
C GLU A 59 14.15 3.95 -11.97
N TRP A 60 14.08 3.37 -13.17
CA TRP A 60 13.16 2.24 -13.44
C TRP A 60 13.32 1.09 -12.45
N ASP A 61 14.56 0.66 -12.21
CA ASP A 61 14.84 -0.48 -11.31
C ASP A 61 14.49 -0.14 -9.85
N GLU A 62 14.80 1.09 -9.39
CA GLU A 62 14.48 1.54 -8.04
C GLU A 62 12.96 1.59 -7.81
N VAL A 63 12.21 2.16 -8.76
CA VAL A 63 10.75 2.24 -8.67
C VAL A 63 10.13 0.84 -8.71
N MET A 64 10.60 -0.03 -9.61
CA MET A 64 10.05 -1.38 -9.73
C MET A 64 10.42 -2.28 -8.55
N ASP A 65 11.53 -2.04 -7.86
CA ASP A 65 11.84 -2.75 -6.61
C ASP A 65 10.90 -2.37 -5.46
N VAL A 66 10.33 -1.17 -5.47
CA VAL A 66 9.30 -0.77 -4.49
C VAL A 66 7.92 -1.35 -4.83
N VAL A 67 7.62 -1.52 -6.12
CA VAL A 67 6.29 -1.97 -6.60
C VAL A 67 6.10 -3.49 -6.54
N LYS A 68 7.17 -4.27 -6.69
CA LYS A 68 7.15 -5.75 -6.63
C LYS A 68 6.83 -6.26 -5.23
#